data_AF-A0A7S3L4H1-F1
#
_entry.id   AF-A0A7S3L4H1-F1
#
_cell.length_a   1.000
_cell.length_b   1.000
_cell.length_c   1.000
_cell.angle_alpha   90.00
_cell.angle_beta   90.00
_cell.angle_gamma   90.00
#
_symmetry.space_group_name_H-M   'P 1'
#
loop_
_entity.id
_entity.type
_entity.pdbx_description
1 polymer ?
#
loop_
_entity_poly.entity_id
_entity_poly.type
_entity_poly.pdbx_seq_one_letter_code
_entity_poly.pdbx_strand_id
1 'polypeptide(L)'
;MPVPKVKTRFSGRNEANEENPDIQRPGGPSSSSSVPRPTLLGAGSPQLPAVPTDGNDYSLFPPRPRRLWKVSDTRLNALPAGYPPVDPRCSIYVADAPPSVVAVRIAEALRRLSVAVEYDEETPCATCWTADRCHFVVQLWQGPKNAFSVRAPEIPDLSAGILVEGMRLSGSVITFHRMIRSVLAAAISHDTGDDRRKPYQSDPLEFPRWNLTEPQLIPGDDDNRDYLTTTFESLEDAANLLEKDRHDAQTIGMERLVHLTDIHGVGVEVAIIAAQSLLGVPPVEEPSILMLNMHKDWMMGLLVQRRLPNEKGTAVDKAEVAPTQQGAASRASRFACAIPKQGSLTHDTGETTTANDEDNESARVEALLQQMREERALTGDANHAGRLRGLLMRVWANSLQVLHKHDNIALTTLLQHQTDITSREFVDALLEDAEGCSRPPLAAVMGTSLATPHESVWALVCLRILSQHSTVARRHLEKTSYAGVLEKAVLVGSALHGVLQKEAKSALRVWSEKRA
;
A
#
# COMPACT_ATOMS: atom_id res chain seq x y z
N MET A 1 41.14 24.08 -51.26
CA MET A 1 40.06 23.08 -51.32
C MET A 1 38.93 23.53 -50.40
N PRO A 2 37.75 23.90 -50.92
CA PRO A 2 36.64 24.35 -50.09
C PRO A 2 35.64 23.22 -49.80
N VAL A 3 35.20 23.16 -48.55
CA VAL A 3 34.21 22.23 -47.99
C VAL A 3 32.81 22.53 -48.55
N PRO A 4 31.97 21.52 -48.89
CA PRO A 4 30.65 21.77 -49.44
C PRO A 4 29.65 22.15 -48.35
N LYS A 5 28.87 23.22 -48.63
CA LYS A 5 27.71 23.64 -47.84
C LYS A 5 26.52 22.72 -48.12
N VAL A 6 26.00 22.07 -47.08
CA VAL A 6 24.74 21.32 -47.13
C VAL A 6 23.56 22.32 -47.14
N LYS A 7 22.76 22.28 -48.21
CA LYS A 7 21.48 22.99 -48.33
C LYS A 7 20.37 22.10 -47.78
N THR A 8 19.80 22.45 -46.64
CA THR A 8 18.54 21.86 -46.16
C THR A 8 17.36 22.53 -46.88
N ARG A 9 16.61 21.73 -47.66
CA ARG A 9 15.33 22.12 -48.27
C ARG A 9 14.23 21.99 -47.21
N PHE A 10 13.62 23.11 -46.84
CA PHE A 10 12.29 23.13 -46.22
C PHE A 10 11.25 23.06 -47.34
N SER A 11 10.49 21.95 -47.42
CA SER A 11 9.31 21.86 -48.27
C SER A 11 8.09 22.35 -47.49
N GLY A 12 7.50 23.44 -47.98
CA GLY A 12 6.21 23.94 -47.51
C GLY A 12 5.10 22.93 -47.75
N ARG A 13 4.18 22.84 -46.78
CA ARG A 13 2.95 22.05 -46.89
C ARG A 13 1.79 23.02 -47.10
N ASN A 14 1.13 22.84 -48.24
CA ASN A 14 0.04 23.66 -48.74
C ASN A 14 -1.20 23.63 -47.84
N GLU A 15 -1.83 24.79 -47.76
CA GLU A 15 -3.25 24.99 -47.46
C GLU A 15 -4.12 24.36 -48.55
N ALA A 16 -5.19 23.68 -48.14
CA ALA A 16 -6.39 23.45 -48.95
C ALA A 16 -7.58 23.21 -48.02
N ASN A 17 -8.56 24.11 -48.14
CA ASN A 17 -9.97 23.91 -47.81
C ASN A 17 -10.50 22.63 -48.48
N GLU A 18 -11.43 21.92 -47.82
CA GLU A 18 -12.84 21.79 -48.25
C GLU A 18 -13.59 20.70 -47.49
N GLU A 19 -14.86 21.03 -47.21
CA GLU A 19 -16.02 20.14 -47.08
C GLU A 19 -16.24 19.29 -45.81
N ASN A 20 -17.28 19.73 -45.11
CA ASN A 20 -17.94 19.13 -43.97
C ASN A 20 -19.20 18.38 -44.47
N PRO A 21 -19.33 17.06 -44.32
CA PRO A 21 -20.58 16.38 -44.62
C PRO A 21 -21.41 16.15 -43.35
N ASP A 22 -22.66 16.58 -43.44
CA ASP A 22 -23.77 16.31 -42.53
C ASP A 22 -23.89 14.83 -42.14
N ILE A 23 -23.73 14.54 -40.84
CA ILE A 23 -24.11 13.25 -40.26
C ILE A 23 -25.61 13.29 -39.95
N GLN A 24 -26.39 12.82 -40.92
CA GLN A 24 -27.80 12.47 -40.72
C GLN A 24 -27.91 11.24 -39.80
N ARG A 25 -28.65 11.38 -38.70
CA ARG A 25 -29.11 10.27 -37.86
C ARG A 25 -30.24 9.52 -38.58
N PRO A 26 -30.17 8.19 -38.78
CA PRO A 26 -31.32 7.42 -39.21
C PRO A 26 -32.25 7.17 -38.02
N GLY A 27 -33.53 7.49 -38.22
CA GLY A 27 -34.61 7.21 -37.29
C GLY A 27 -34.83 5.71 -37.11
N GLY A 28 -35.00 5.31 -35.85
CA GLY A 28 -35.44 3.96 -35.49
C GLY A 28 -36.97 3.87 -35.58
N PRO A 29 -37.53 2.84 -36.24
CA PRO A 29 -38.96 2.60 -36.20
C PRO A 29 -39.36 1.90 -34.90
N SER A 30 -40.40 2.44 -34.29
CA SER A 30 -41.28 1.78 -33.33
C SER A 30 -41.87 0.50 -33.92
N SER A 31 -41.71 -0.62 -33.22
CA SER A 31 -42.65 -1.74 -33.34
C SER A 31 -42.73 -2.52 -32.03
N SER A 32 -43.91 -2.41 -31.42
CA SER A 32 -44.45 -3.31 -30.43
C SER A 32 -44.67 -4.70 -31.03
N SER A 33 -44.09 -5.74 -30.44
CA SER A 33 -44.56 -7.11 -30.65
C SER A 33 -44.53 -7.89 -29.34
N SER A 34 -45.71 -8.05 -28.76
CA SER A 34 -46.03 -9.03 -27.73
C SER A 34 -46.01 -10.43 -28.32
N VAL A 35 -45.18 -11.32 -27.78
CA VAL A 35 -45.23 -12.77 -28.05
C VAL A 35 -45.35 -13.50 -26.72
N PRO A 36 -46.27 -14.48 -26.59
CA PRO A 36 -46.67 -15.04 -25.31
C PRO A 36 -45.68 -16.10 -24.81
N ARG A 37 -45.55 -16.16 -23.48
CA ARG A 37 -44.76 -17.15 -22.74
C ARG A 37 -45.52 -18.49 -22.75
N PRO A 38 -44.92 -19.61 -23.20
CA PRO A 38 -45.59 -20.90 -23.15
C PRO A 38 -45.53 -21.45 -21.72
N THR A 39 -46.71 -21.74 -21.18
CA THR A 39 -46.93 -22.53 -19.97
C THR A 39 -46.60 -23.99 -20.28
N LEU A 40 -45.54 -24.53 -19.69
CA LEU A 40 -45.21 -25.95 -19.77
C LEU A 40 -45.46 -26.59 -18.40
N LEU A 41 -46.57 -27.32 -18.37
CA LEU A 41 -47.00 -28.27 -17.34
C LEU A 41 -46.09 -29.50 -17.34
N GLY A 42 -45.70 -29.92 -16.14
CA GLY A 42 -45.73 -31.31 -15.70
C GLY A 42 -44.80 -32.34 -16.36
N ALA A 43 -43.65 -32.58 -15.73
CA ALA A 43 -43.04 -33.91 -15.67
C ALA A 43 -42.28 -34.04 -14.36
N GLY A 44 -42.62 -35.06 -13.57
CA GLY A 44 -42.09 -35.30 -12.22
C GLY A 44 -40.61 -35.66 -12.23
N SER A 45 -39.86 -35.02 -11.33
CA SER A 45 -38.50 -35.42 -10.98
C SER A 45 -38.55 -36.48 -9.86
N PRO A 46 -37.73 -37.54 -9.93
CA PRO A 46 -37.68 -38.56 -8.89
C PRO A 46 -37.12 -38.00 -7.59
N GLN A 47 -37.80 -38.26 -6.48
CA GLN A 47 -37.31 -37.99 -5.13
C GLN A 47 -36.08 -38.85 -4.84
N LEU A 48 -34.93 -38.20 -4.69
CA LEU A 48 -33.78 -38.80 -4.03
C LEU A 48 -33.98 -38.72 -2.50
N PRO A 49 -33.48 -39.72 -1.75
CA PRO A 49 -33.71 -39.82 -0.31
C PRO A 49 -33.12 -38.62 0.44
N ALA A 50 -33.89 -38.14 1.43
CA ALA A 50 -33.49 -37.06 2.33
C ALA A 50 -32.18 -37.41 3.04
N VAL A 51 -31.13 -36.68 2.72
CA VAL A 51 -29.85 -36.72 3.45
C VAL A 51 -30.04 -35.91 4.74
N PRO A 52 -29.70 -36.44 5.92
CA PRO A 52 -29.86 -35.75 7.19
C PRO A 52 -28.97 -34.48 7.21
N THR A 53 -29.62 -33.35 7.43
CA THR A 53 -29.00 -32.03 7.61
C THR A 53 -28.42 -31.92 9.02
N ASP A 54 -27.26 -32.53 9.25
CA ASP A 54 -26.43 -32.21 10.41
C ASP A 54 -25.40 -31.15 10.04
N GLY A 55 -25.88 -29.90 10.10
CA GLY A 55 -25.23 -28.68 10.58
C GLY A 55 -23.71 -28.57 10.70
N ASN A 56 -22.94 -28.83 9.63
CA ASN A 56 -21.54 -28.43 9.58
C ASN A 56 -21.20 -27.80 8.22
N ASP A 57 -21.80 -26.62 7.97
CA ASP A 57 -21.42 -25.69 6.90
C ASP A 57 -20.07 -25.05 7.24
N TYR A 58 -18.99 -25.83 7.17
CA TYR A 58 -17.69 -25.30 6.85
C TYR A 58 -17.72 -24.92 5.37
N SER A 59 -18.27 -23.75 5.04
CA SER A 59 -18.03 -23.19 3.73
C SER A 59 -16.51 -23.07 3.56
N LEU A 60 -15.91 -23.97 2.77
CA LEU A 60 -14.48 -23.97 2.43
C LEU A 60 -14.02 -22.69 1.74
N PHE A 61 -14.96 -21.79 1.44
CA PHE A 61 -14.71 -20.43 1.04
C PHE A 61 -14.69 -19.54 2.29
N PRO A 62 -13.58 -18.85 2.59
CA PRO A 62 -13.56 -17.87 3.66
C PRO A 62 -14.68 -16.85 3.40
N PRO A 63 -15.39 -16.40 4.44
CA PRO A 63 -16.46 -15.41 4.28
C PRO A 63 -15.94 -14.25 3.44
N ARG A 64 -16.67 -13.89 2.37
CA ARG A 64 -16.31 -12.75 1.51
C ARG A 64 -15.94 -11.58 2.43
N PRO A 65 -14.73 -10.99 2.34
CA PRO A 65 -14.36 -9.91 3.24
C PRO A 65 -15.24 -8.70 2.93
N ARG A 66 -16.33 -8.57 3.69
CA ARG A 66 -17.24 -7.43 3.67
C ARG A 66 -17.08 -6.73 5.01
N ARG A 67 -16.10 -5.85 5.10
CA ARG A 67 -16.32 -4.64 5.90
C ARG A 67 -16.67 -3.55 4.93
N LEU A 68 -17.87 -3.65 4.35
CA LEU A 68 -18.52 -2.51 3.74
C LEU A 68 -18.60 -1.45 4.83
N TRP A 69 -18.14 -0.24 4.54
CA TRP A 69 -18.22 0.88 5.49
C TRP A 69 -19.68 1.09 5.87
N LYS A 70 -20.05 0.66 7.08
CA LYS A 70 -21.44 0.72 7.55
C LYS A 70 -21.71 2.09 8.12
N VAL A 71 -22.27 2.96 7.28
CA VAL A 71 -22.68 4.29 7.69
C VAL A 71 -24.21 4.32 7.79
N SER A 72 -24.71 4.81 8.93
CA SER A 72 -26.15 5.00 9.11
C SER A 72 -26.64 6.20 8.32
N ASP A 73 -27.72 6.03 7.55
CA ASP A 73 -28.34 7.12 6.80
C ASP A 73 -28.99 8.19 7.70
N THR A 74 -29.22 7.87 8.99
CA THR A 74 -29.95 8.73 9.94
C THR A 74 -29.07 9.35 11.01
N ARG A 75 -27.82 8.87 11.17
CA ARG A 75 -26.94 9.22 12.29
C ARG A 75 -25.58 9.71 11.79
N LEU A 76 -25.57 10.76 10.98
CA LEU A 76 -24.34 11.50 10.73
C LEU A 76 -24.15 12.58 11.81
N ASN A 77 -22.91 12.76 12.23
CA ASN A 77 -22.55 13.83 13.14
C ASN A 77 -22.71 15.18 12.43
N ALA A 78 -23.32 16.15 13.10
CA ALA A 78 -23.31 17.52 12.63
C ALA A 78 -21.90 18.09 12.72
N LEU A 79 -21.57 19.03 11.84
CA LEU A 79 -20.30 19.75 11.92
C LEU A 79 -20.21 20.48 13.27
N PRO A 80 -19.09 20.35 14.02
CA PRO A 80 -18.94 20.98 15.33
C PRO A 80 -19.13 22.50 15.27
N ALA A 81 -19.67 23.09 16.35
CA ALA A 81 -19.77 24.54 16.46
C ALA A 81 -18.37 25.17 16.49
N GLY A 82 -18.12 26.17 15.64
CA GLY A 82 -16.80 26.79 15.51
C GLY A 82 -15.80 26.02 14.64
N TYR A 83 -16.25 25.01 13.89
CA TYR A 83 -15.41 24.34 12.90
C TYR A 83 -14.85 25.37 11.89
N PRO A 84 -13.56 25.27 11.51
CA PRO A 84 -12.96 26.21 10.56
C PRO A 84 -13.69 26.19 9.21
N PRO A 85 -13.53 27.24 8.39
CA PRO A 85 -14.06 27.24 7.02
C PRO A 85 -13.56 26.01 6.26
N VAL A 86 -14.49 25.28 5.67
CA VAL A 86 -14.24 24.04 4.93
C VAL A 86 -13.38 24.35 3.69
N ASP A 87 -12.24 23.66 3.53
CA ASP A 87 -11.39 23.81 2.35
C ASP A 87 -12.04 23.09 1.14
N PRO A 88 -12.39 23.82 0.05
CA PRO A 88 -12.99 23.22 -1.15
C PRO A 88 -12.04 22.27 -1.90
N ARG A 89 -10.73 22.26 -1.60
CA ARG A 89 -9.77 21.33 -2.21
C ARG A 89 -9.77 19.96 -1.56
N CYS A 90 -10.21 19.89 -0.30
CA CYS A 90 -10.18 18.69 0.53
C CYS A 90 -11.58 18.23 0.92
N SER A 91 -12.63 18.95 0.50
CA SER A 91 -13.99 18.65 0.90
C SER A 91 -14.98 18.83 -0.24
N ILE A 92 -16.09 18.09 -0.19
CA ILE A 92 -17.15 18.18 -1.18
C ILE A 92 -18.53 17.99 -0.54
N TYR A 93 -19.53 18.69 -1.07
CA TYR A 93 -20.91 18.55 -0.65
C TYR A 93 -21.68 17.68 -1.65
N VAL A 94 -22.35 16.65 -1.15
CA VAL A 94 -23.12 15.67 -1.94
C VAL A 94 -24.59 15.77 -1.54
N ALA A 95 -25.43 16.27 -2.44
CA ALA A 95 -26.84 16.55 -2.16
C ALA A 95 -27.80 15.43 -2.61
N ASP A 96 -27.34 14.55 -3.50
CA ASP A 96 -28.15 13.65 -4.33
C ASP A 96 -28.06 12.18 -3.92
N ALA A 97 -27.43 11.87 -2.78
CA ALA A 97 -27.27 10.50 -2.31
C ALA A 97 -27.35 10.40 -0.77
N PRO A 98 -27.87 9.27 -0.23
CA PRO A 98 -27.84 9.02 1.21
C PRO A 98 -26.42 8.64 1.71
N PRO A 99 -26.12 8.80 3.01
CA PRO A 99 -24.79 8.54 3.59
C PRO A 99 -24.21 7.17 3.28
N SER A 100 -25.02 6.12 3.36
CA SER A 100 -24.60 4.74 3.08
C SER A 100 -24.14 4.56 1.62
N VAL A 101 -24.80 5.21 0.67
CA VAL A 101 -24.43 5.15 -0.75
C VAL A 101 -23.11 5.90 -0.99
N VAL A 102 -22.93 7.08 -0.39
CA VAL A 102 -21.67 7.83 -0.47
C VAL A 102 -20.52 7.03 0.14
N ALA A 103 -20.74 6.40 1.30
CA ALA A 103 -19.76 5.54 1.95
C ALA A 103 -19.34 4.35 1.06
N VAL A 104 -20.29 3.70 0.38
CA VAL A 104 -20.01 2.61 -0.57
C VAL A 104 -19.18 3.11 -1.76
N ARG A 105 -19.50 4.28 -2.33
CA ARG A 105 -18.74 4.87 -3.44
C ARG A 105 -17.30 5.16 -3.02
N ILE A 106 -17.11 5.75 -1.85
CA ILE A 106 -15.78 6.06 -1.30
C ILE A 106 -15.01 4.78 -1.02
N ALA A 107 -15.63 3.78 -0.39
CA ALA A 107 -14.98 2.50 -0.09
C ALA A 107 -14.51 1.79 -1.36
N GLU A 108 -15.33 1.78 -2.41
CA GLU A 108 -14.95 1.21 -3.71
C GLU A 108 -13.82 1.99 -4.38
N ALA A 109 -13.82 3.32 -4.30
CA ALA A 109 -12.73 4.14 -4.80
C ALA A 109 -11.41 3.86 -4.07
N LEU A 110 -11.43 3.80 -2.73
CA LEU A 110 -10.26 3.48 -1.92
C LEU A 110 -9.71 2.09 -2.24
N ARG A 111 -10.59 1.10 -2.43
CA ARG A 111 -10.22 -0.27 -2.86
C ARG A 111 -9.51 -0.27 -4.21
N ARG A 112 -10.02 0.47 -5.20
CA ARG A 112 -9.43 0.58 -6.55
C ARG A 112 -8.08 1.29 -6.52
N LEU A 113 -8.00 2.38 -5.77
CA LEU A 113 -6.78 3.13 -5.52
C LEU A 113 -5.77 2.36 -4.66
N SER A 114 -6.14 1.17 -4.17
CA SER A 114 -5.28 0.33 -3.34
C SER A 114 -4.82 1.04 -2.07
N VAL A 115 -5.73 1.81 -1.50
CA VAL A 115 -5.59 2.44 -0.20
C VAL A 115 -6.06 1.43 0.83
N ALA A 116 -5.23 1.14 1.82
CA ALA A 116 -5.63 0.29 2.93
C ALA A 116 -6.45 1.15 3.90
N VAL A 117 -7.59 0.63 4.37
CA VAL A 117 -8.57 1.43 5.11
C VAL A 117 -9.01 0.72 6.36
N GLU A 118 -9.19 1.48 7.42
CA GLU A 118 -9.93 1.09 8.61
C GLU A 118 -11.16 1.97 8.75
N TYR A 119 -12.31 1.32 8.88
CA TYR A 119 -13.58 2.01 9.04
C TYR A 119 -13.96 2.05 10.50
N ASP A 120 -14.23 3.25 11.00
CA ASP A 120 -14.93 3.45 12.26
C ASP A 120 -16.44 3.51 11.97
N GLU A 121 -17.22 2.71 12.71
CA GLU A 121 -18.69 2.67 12.61
C GLU A 121 -19.33 3.69 13.58
N GLU A 122 -18.64 4.10 14.64
CA GLU A 122 -19.14 5.04 15.65
C GLU A 122 -18.97 6.49 15.17
N THR A 123 -17.76 6.82 14.71
CA THR A 123 -17.53 8.04 13.94
C THR A 123 -17.52 7.63 12.47
N PRO A 124 -18.40 8.17 11.59
CA PRO A 124 -18.43 7.80 10.17
C PRO A 124 -17.16 8.32 9.46
N CYS A 125 -16.07 7.62 9.72
CA CYS A 125 -14.69 7.99 9.50
C CYS A 125 -13.97 6.77 8.90
N ALA A 126 -13.16 7.03 7.88
CA ALA A 126 -12.32 6.04 7.23
C ALA A 126 -10.86 6.49 7.34
N THR A 127 -10.09 5.79 8.16
CA THR A 127 -8.65 6.01 8.31
C THR A 127 -7.94 5.29 7.18
N CYS A 128 -7.14 6.01 6.41
CA CYS A 128 -6.64 5.59 5.09
C CYS A 128 -5.11 5.65 5.05
N TRP A 129 -4.49 4.61 4.49
CA TRP A 129 -3.04 4.51 4.30
C TRP A 129 -2.72 4.12 2.86
N THR A 130 -1.83 4.88 2.22
CA THR A 130 -1.34 4.58 0.86
C THR A 130 -0.04 3.78 0.88
N ALA A 131 0.34 3.21 -0.27
CA ALA A 131 1.60 2.47 -0.44
C ALA A 131 2.85 3.31 -0.16
N ASP A 132 2.78 4.62 -0.39
CA ASP A 132 3.82 5.61 -0.08
C ASP A 132 3.66 6.22 1.32
N ARG A 133 2.93 5.54 2.22
CA ARG A 133 2.76 5.91 3.64
C ARG A 133 2.12 7.29 3.87
N CYS A 134 1.32 7.76 2.92
CA CYS A 134 0.42 8.89 3.18
C CYS A 134 -0.75 8.40 4.03
N HIS A 135 -0.90 9.01 5.20
CA HIS A 135 -1.94 8.71 6.17
C HIS A 135 -2.93 9.86 6.18
N PHE A 136 -4.19 9.56 5.93
CA PHE A 136 -5.25 10.56 5.92
C PHE A 136 -6.57 9.95 6.40
N VAL A 137 -7.51 10.81 6.76
CA VAL A 137 -8.83 10.43 7.20
C VAL A 137 -9.85 10.97 6.20
N VAL A 138 -10.87 10.18 5.91
CA VAL A 138 -12.07 10.63 5.20
C VAL A 138 -13.24 10.62 6.17
N GLN A 139 -13.84 11.77 6.42
CA GLN A 139 -14.92 11.93 7.37
C GLN A 139 -16.21 12.36 6.67
N LEU A 140 -17.34 11.81 7.11
CA LEU A 140 -18.67 12.20 6.66
C LEU A 140 -19.37 13.02 7.72
N TRP A 141 -19.83 14.20 7.34
CA TRP A 141 -20.59 15.10 8.19
C TRP A 141 -21.99 15.31 7.63
N GLN A 142 -22.95 15.52 8.53
CA GLN A 142 -24.25 16.04 8.15
C GLN A 142 -24.09 17.50 7.71
N GLY A 143 -24.53 17.80 6.50
CA GLY A 143 -24.49 19.14 5.95
C GLY A 143 -25.38 20.12 6.71
N PRO A 144 -25.14 21.44 6.57
CA PRO A 144 -25.95 22.43 7.26
C PRO A 144 -27.38 22.42 6.69
N LYS A 145 -28.39 22.25 7.55
CA LYS A 145 -29.82 22.27 7.17
C LYS A 145 -30.25 23.54 6.42
N ASN A 146 -29.47 24.62 6.53
CA ASN A 146 -29.77 25.94 5.95
C ASN A 146 -28.87 26.30 4.74
N ALA A 147 -28.01 25.40 4.26
CA ALA A 147 -26.98 25.78 3.29
C ALA A 147 -27.53 26.14 1.89
N PHE A 148 -28.68 25.61 1.47
CA PHE A 148 -29.15 25.76 0.09
C PHE A 148 -30.68 25.79 -0.08
N SER A 149 -31.43 26.36 0.87
CA SER A 149 -32.88 26.59 0.72
C SER A 149 -33.16 27.76 -0.23
N VAL A 150 -32.79 27.62 -1.51
CA VAL A 150 -33.25 28.49 -2.60
C VAL A 150 -34.05 27.63 -3.59
N ARG A 151 -35.34 27.48 -3.27
CA ARG A 151 -36.46 27.25 -4.21
C ARG A 151 -36.37 26.04 -5.16
N ALA A 152 -36.69 24.85 -4.67
CA ALA A 152 -37.32 23.82 -5.50
C ALA A 152 -38.22 22.92 -4.61
N PRO A 153 -39.55 22.95 -4.78
CA PRO A 153 -40.46 22.05 -4.08
C PRO A 153 -40.57 20.74 -4.87
N GLU A 154 -40.70 19.59 -4.19
CA GLU A 154 -40.99 18.25 -4.72
C GLU A 154 -39.84 17.22 -4.84
N ILE A 155 -38.69 17.44 -4.19
CA ILE A 155 -37.70 16.38 -3.93
C ILE A 155 -37.80 15.98 -2.45
N PRO A 156 -37.78 14.67 -2.08
CA PRO A 156 -37.78 14.24 -0.68
C PRO A 156 -36.70 14.97 0.12
N ASP A 157 -37.03 15.36 1.36
CA ASP A 157 -36.27 16.27 2.22
C ASP A 157 -34.89 15.70 2.62
N LEU A 158 -33.94 15.74 1.67
CA LEU A 158 -32.51 15.52 1.83
C LEU A 158 -31.82 16.82 2.30
N SER A 159 -32.52 17.73 2.99
CA SER A 159 -32.12 19.13 3.22
C SER A 159 -30.79 19.34 3.95
N ALA A 160 -30.22 18.29 4.53
CA ALA A 160 -28.84 18.25 4.95
C ALA A 160 -28.11 17.20 4.10
N GLY A 161 -27.63 17.59 2.92
CA GLY A 161 -26.73 16.76 2.13
C GLY A 161 -25.47 16.39 2.92
N ILE A 162 -24.58 15.60 2.35
CA ILE A 162 -23.42 15.08 3.07
C ILE A 162 -22.21 15.92 2.75
N LEU A 163 -21.51 16.40 3.77
CA LEU A 163 -20.18 16.97 3.59
C LEU A 163 -19.15 15.84 3.75
N VAL A 164 -18.41 15.55 2.69
CA VAL A 164 -17.28 14.62 2.69
C VAL A 164 -16.01 15.45 2.82
N GLU A 165 -15.18 15.14 3.80
CA GLU A 165 -13.94 15.87 4.08
C GLU A 165 -12.76 14.92 4.19
N GLY A 166 -11.64 15.28 3.58
CA GLY A 166 -10.38 14.60 3.74
C GLY A 166 -9.40 15.40 4.59
N MET A 167 -8.79 14.76 5.58
CA MET A 167 -7.79 15.37 6.44
C MET A 167 -6.48 14.58 6.38
N ARG A 168 -5.39 15.23 5.97
CA ARG A 168 -4.06 14.61 5.99
C ARG A 168 -3.54 14.55 7.42
N LEU A 169 -3.17 13.38 7.88
CA LEU A 169 -2.49 13.17 9.16
C LEU A 169 -0.97 13.17 8.99
N SER A 170 -0.45 12.48 7.97
CA SER A 170 0.99 12.43 7.67
C SER A 170 1.30 12.05 6.21
N GLY A 171 2.57 12.14 5.82
CA GLY A 171 3.08 11.76 4.49
C GLY A 171 3.00 12.88 3.45
N SER A 172 3.19 12.55 2.17
CA SER A 172 3.32 13.54 1.10
C SER A 172 2.01 14.30 0.81
N VAL A 173 2.12 15.63 0.73
CA VAL A 173 1.01 16.54 0.39
C VAL A 173 0.49 16.26 -1.03
N ILE A 174 1.39 15.92 -1.95
CA ILE A 174 1.06 15.65 -3.36
C ILE A 174 0.23 14.38 -3.44
N THR A 175 0.65 13.31 -2.75
CA THR A 175 -0.10 12.06 -2.67
C THR A 175 -1.47 12.29 -2.08
N PHE A 176 -1.53 12.98 -0.94
CA PHE A 176 -2.78 13.27 -0.27
C PHE A 176 -3.76 13.95 -1.21
N HIS A 177 -3.37 15.05 -1.86
CA HIS A 177 -4.25 15.76 -2.78
C HIS A 177 -4.62 14.92 -4.02
N ARG A 178 -3.71 14.08 -4.51
CA ARG A 178 -3.99 13.15 -5.62
C ARG A 178 -5.08 12.16 -5.23
N MET A 179 -4.95 11.56 -4.05
CA MET A 179 -5.88 10.54 -3.53
C MET A 179 -7.22 11.15 -3.15
N ILE A 180 -7.22 12.23 -2.36
CA ILE A 180 -8.47 12.84 -1.90
C ILE A 180 -9.29 13.37 -3.07
N ARG A 181 -8.66 13.91 -4.13
CA ARG A 181 -9.39 14.33 -5.33
C ARG A 181 -10.13 13.16 -5.98
N SER A 182 -9.50 11.99 -6.07
CA SER A 182 -10.15 10.78 -6.60
C SER A 182 -11.31 10.32 -5.70
N VAL A 183 -11.11 10.36 -4.38
CA VAL A 183 -12.14 9.99 -3.39
C VAL A 183 -13.34 10.94 -3.44
N LEU A 184 -13.11 12.26 -3.46
CA LEU A 184 -14.17 13.28 -3.54
C LEU A 184 -14.92 13.20 -4.87
N ALA A 185 -14.22 12.92 -5.98
CA ALA A 185 -14.87 12.70 -7.27
C ALA A 185 -15.77 11.45 -7.25
N ALA A 186 -15.33 10.37 -6.61
CA ALA A 186 -16.14 9.17 -6.42
C ALA A 186 -17.34 9.40 -5.50
N ALA A 187 -17.22 10.28 -4.50
CA ALA A 187 -18.34 10.62 -3.62
C ALA A 187 -19.50 11.28 -4.40
N ILE A 188 -19.20 12.23 -5.30
CA ILE A 188 -20.22 12.87 -6.16
C ILE A 188 -20.76 11.88 -7.20
N SER A 189 -19.86 11.20 -7.90
CA SER A 189 -20.22 10.50 -9.13
C SER A 189 -21.01 9.21 -8.86
N HIS A 190 -21.94 8.90 -9.76
CA HIS A 190 -22.49 7.54 -9.90
C HIS A 190 -21.49 6.58 -10.57
N ASP A 191 -20.45 7.11 -11.21
CA ASP A 191 -19.35 6.29 -11.70
C ASP A 191 -18.61 5.69 -10.52
N THR A 192 -18.11 4.49 -10.74
CA THR A 192 -17.49 3.61 -9.75
C THR A 192 -16.13 4.11 -9.21
N GLY A 193 -15.84 5.41 -9.31
CA GLY A 193 -14.55 5.99 -8.92
C GLY A 193 -13.39 5.59 -9.82
N ASP A 194 -13.67 5.13 -11.05
CA ASP A 194 -12.61 4.90 -12.03
C ASP A 194 -11.90 6.22 -12.35
N ASP A 195 -10.57 6.22 -12.21
CA ASP A 195 -9.76 7.38 -12.52
C ASP A 195 -9.82 7.64 -14.03
N ARG A 196 -10.73 8.52 -14.46
CA ARG A 196 -10.92 8.90 -15.87
C ARG A 196 -9.76 9.74 -16.42
N ARG A 197 -8.72 10.00 -15.63
CA ARG A 197 -7.52 10.69 -16.10
C ARG A 197 -6.80 9.80 -17.14
N LYS A 198 -6.18 10.44 -18.14
CA LYS A 198 -5.37 9.73 -19.14
C LYS A 198 -4.27 8.92 -18.42
N PRO A 199 -3.86 7.74 -18.94
CA PRO A 199 -2.90 6.81 -18.34
C PRO A 199 -1.49 7.37 -18.08
N TYR A 200 -1.25 8.66 -18.31
CA TYR A 200 -0.07 9.37 -17.82
C TYR A 200 -0.05 9.54 -16.29
N GLN A 201 -1.11 9.15 -15.58
CA GLN A 201 -1.05 9.02 -14.14
C GLN A 201 -0.54 7.64 -13.74
N SER A 202 0.68 7.69 -13.22
CA SER A 202 1.46 6.65 -12.55
C SER A 202 0.61 5.59 -11.82
N ASP A 203 0.92 4.31 -12.00
CA ASP A 203 0.29 3.16 -11.30
C ASP A 203 0.13 3.46 -9.79
N PRO A 204 -0.94 3.03 -9.10
CA PRO A 204 -1.03 3.14 -7.63
C PRO A 204 0.19 2.60 -6.86
N LEU A 205 1.00 1.75 -7.49
CA LEU A 205 2.31 1.31 -6.99
C LEU A 205 3.47 2.27 -7.28
N GLU A 206 3.33 3.18 -8.23
CA GLU A 206 4.33 4.19 -8.55
C GLU A 206 4.34 5.31 -7.50
N PHE A 207 5.55 5.77 -7.17
CA PHE A 207 5.75 6.84 -6.21
C PHE A 207 5.08 8.10 -6.77
N PRO A 208 4.48 8.96 -5.93
CA PRO A 208 4.10 10.30 -6.36
C PRO A 208 5.38 10.99 -6.80
N ARG A 209 5.57 11.08 -8.11
CA ARG A 209 6.73 11.73 -8.68
C ARG A 209 6.71 13.16 -8.17
N TRP A 210 7.75 13.56 -7.44
CA TRP A 210 8.04 14.97 -7.36
C TRP A 210 8.37 15.36 -8.79
N ASN A 211 7.43 16.01 -9.47
CA ASN A 211 7.75 16.79 -10.67
C ASN A 211 8.58 18.02 -10.25
N LEU A 212 9.64 17.81 -9.46
CA LEU A 212 10.86 18.55 -9.72
C LEU A 212 11.12 18.18 -11.17
N THR A 213 10.91 19.14 -12.05
CA THR A 213 11.39 19.08 -13.42
C THR A 213 12.90 18.91 -13.31
N GLU A 214 13.35 17.69 -13.03
CA GLU A 214 14.71 17.30 -13.26
C GLU A 214 14.89 17.59 -14.74
N PRO A 215 15.85 18.48 -15.08
CA PRO A 215 16.03 18.91 -16.45
C PRO A 215 16.07 17.64 -17.28
N GLN A 216 15.15 17.50 -18.22
CA GLN A 216 15.23 16.43 -19.20
C GLN A 216 16.63 16.57 -19.78
N LEU A 217 17.54 15.70 -19.36
CA LEU A 217 18.85 15.58 -19.94
C LEU A 217 18.55 15.19 -21.38
N ILE A 218 18.55 16.20 -22.25
CA ILE A 218 18.45 16.02 -23.68
C ILE A 218 19.50 14.97 -23.98
N PRO A 219 19.15 13.80 -24.54
CA PRO A 219 20.12 12.75 -24.79
C PRO A 219 21.17 13.33 -25.73
N GLY A 220 22.32 13.71 -25.19
CA GLY A 220 23.53 13.87 -25.96
C GLY A 220 24.02 12.47 -26.24
N ASP A 221 24.15 12.12 -27.52
CA ASP A 221 24.48 10.76 -27.99
C ASP A 221 25.87 10.25 -27.52
N ASP A 222 26.64 10.99 -26.71
CA ASP A 222 28.06 10.70 -26.46
C ASP A 222 28.47 10.32 -25.02
N ASP A 223 27.64 10.45 -23.97
CA ASP A 223 28.11 10.23 -22.58
C ASP A 223 27.36 9.14 -21.79
N ASN A 224 27.44 7.89 -22.27
CA ASN A 224 26.99 6.73 -21.47
C ASN A 224 27.82 6.53 -20.18
N ARG A 225 29.04 7.08 -20.15
CA ARG A 225 29.95 6.99 -19.00
C ARG A 225 29.52 7.88 -17.83
N ASP A 226 28.81 8.97 -18.12
CA ASP A 226 28.34 9.89 -17.11
C ASP A 226 27.21 9.27 -16.26
N TYR A 227 26.30 8.51 -16.87
CA TYR A 227 25.21 7.86 -16.13
C TYR A 227 25.72 6.87 -15.09
N LEU A 228 26.74 6.06 -15.41
CA LEU A 228 27.33 5.12 -14.47
C LEU A 228 27.89 5.86 -13.25
N THR A 229 28.70 6.88 -13.48
CA THR A 229 29.35 7.67 -12.43
C THR A 229 28.31 8.34 -11.53
N THR A 230 27.34 9.04 -12.11
CA THR A 230 26.26 9.71 -11.36
C THR A 230 25.37 8.72 -10.59
N THR A 231 25.14 7.52 -11.14
CA THR A 231 24.37 6.47 -10.45
C THR A 231 25.14 5.95 -9.23
N PHE A 232 26.43 5.68 -9.36
CA PHE A 232 27.25 5.21 -8.24
C PHE A 232 27.42 6.27 -7.16
N GLU A 233 27.66 7.53 -7.52
CA GLU A 233 27.66 8.66 -6.58
C GLU A 233 26.33 8.74 -5.81
N SER A 234 25.20 8.54 -6.51
CA SER A 234 23.88 8.56 -5.88
C SER A 234 23.62 7.36 -4.96
N LEU A 235 24.14 6.18 -5.29
CA LEU A 235 24.08 5.00 -4.44
C LEU A 235 24.98 5.16 -3.21
N GLU A 236 26.18 5.71 -3.38
CA GLU A 236 27.11 6.01 -2.29
C GLU A 236 26.52 7.03 -1.32
N ASP A 237 25.93 8.11 -1.82
CA ASP A 237 25.20 9.06 -0.98
C ASP A 237 24.07 8.41 -0.19
N ALA A 238 23.30 7.52 -0.81
CA ALA A 238 22.21 6.81 -0.15
C ALA A 238 22.74 5.88 0.96
N ALA A 239 23.83 5.16 0.70
CA ALA A 239 24.50 4.32 1.69
C ALA A 239 25.06 5.17 2.86
N ASN A 240 25.70 6.30 2.56
CA ASN A 240 26.20 7.25 3.57
C ASN A 240 25.06 7.84 4.43
N LEU A 241 23.84 7.96 3.90
CA LEU A 241 22.67 8.36 4.68
C LEU A 241 22.14 7.24 5.57
N LEU A 242 22.18 6.00 5.09
CA LEU A 242 21.77 4.81 5.85
C LEU A 242 22.73 4.54 7.03
N GLU A 243 24.04 4.76 6.87
CA GLU A 243 25.00 4.55 7.95
C GLU A 243 24.88 5.54 9.12
N LYS A 244 24.17 6.66 8.92
CA LYS A 244 23.94 7.65 10.00
C LYS A 244 23.02 7.07 11.06
N ASP A 245 23.24 7.45 12.32
CA ASP A 245 22.45 7.02 13.47
C ASP A 245 21.08 7.73 13.60
N ARG A 246 20.69 8.52 12.58
CA ARG A 246 19.44 9.29 12.62
C ARG A 246 18.37 8.65 11.77
N HIS A 247 17.20 8.43 12.36
CA HIS A 247 16.06 7.80 11.67
C HIS A 247 15.61 8.54 10.42
N ASP A 248 15.65 9.87 10.43
CA ASP A 248 15.31 10.71 9.28
C ASP A 248 16.32 10.53 8.13
N ALA A 249 17.62 10.54 8.43
CA ALA A 249 18.67 10.30 7.45
C ALA A 249 18.54 8.91 6.81
N GLN A 250 18.34 7.87 7.61
CA GLN A 250 18.14 6.50 7.12
C GLN A 250 16.90 6.38 6.25
N THR A 251 15.81 7.02 6.66
CA THR A 251 14.57 7.06 5.87
C THR A 251 14.82 7.70 4.50
N ILE A 252 15.51 8.85 4.45
CA ILE A 252 15.85 9.55 3.20
C ILE A 252 16.77 8.68 2.34
N GLY A 253 17.77 8.02 2.94
CA GLY A 253 18.65 7.09 2.23
C GLY A 253 17.85 5.98 1.54
N MET A 254 16.92 5.36 2.25
CA MET A 254 16.07 4.31 1.68
C MET A 254 15.07 4.83 0.64
N GLU A 255 14.49 6.02 0.84
CA GLU A 255 13.63 6.68 -0.16
C GLU A 255 14.42 7.00 -1.45
N ARG A 256 15.69 7.39 -1.34
CA ARG A 256 16.59 7.58 -2.49
C ARG A 256 16.84 6.28 -3.25
N LEU A 257 17.02 5.14 -2.56
CA LEU A 257 17.13 3.83 -3.20
C LEU A 257 15.84 3.42 -3.93
N VAL A 258 14.66 3.72 -3.35
CA VAL A 258 13.37 3.49 -4.02
C VAL A 258 13.30 4.30 -5.32
N HIS A 259 13.75 5.55 -5.30
CA HIS A 259 13.78 6.40 -6.48
C HIS A 259 14.76 5.90 -7.55
N LEU A 260 15.99 5.54 -7.16
CA LEU A 260 17.02 5.02 -8.08
C LEU A 260 16.63 3.70 -8.75
N THR A 261 15.71 2.94 -8.15
CA THR A 261 15.19 1.69 -8.73
C THR A 261 13.87 1.87 -9.49
N ASP A 262 13.28 3.08 -9.47
CA ASP A 262 12.06 3.39 -10.22
C ASP A 262 12.39 3.82 -11.65
N ILE A 263 12.18 2.91 -12.59
CA ILE A 263 12.36 3.11 -14.03
C ILE A 263 11.69 4.38 -14.56
N HIS A 264 10.58 4.79 -13.96
CA HIS A 264 9.83 5.93 -14.42
C HIS A 264 10.32 7.27 -13.85
N GLY A 265 11.11 7.22 -12.78
CA GLY A 265 11.75 8.37 -12.17
C GLY A 265 13.07 8.68 -12.86
N VAL A 266 13.98 7.70 -12.90
CA VAL A 266 15.38 7.92 -13.28
C VAL A 266 15.76 7.44 -14.69
N GLY A 267 14.85 6.75 -15.39
CA GLY A 267 15.13 6.13 -16.68
C GLY A 267 15.54 4.65 -16.54
N VAL A 268 15.60 3.96 -17.68
CA VAL A 268 15.79 2.49 -17.73
C VAL A 268 17.21 2.12 -17.35
N GLU A 269 18.19 2.83 -17.90
CA GLU A 269 19.62 2.57 -17.79
C GLU A 269 20.08 2.71 -16.32
N VAL A 270 19.77 3.85 -15.70
CA VAL A 270 20.08 4.14 -14.29
C VAL A 270 19.41 3.11 -13.37
N ALA A 271 18.13 2.79 -13.61
CA ALA A 271 17.40 1.83 -12.80
C ALA A 271 17.99 0.40 -12.90
N ILE A 272 18.47 -0.02 -14.07
CA ILE A 272 19.16 -1.31 -14.24
C ILE A 272 20.47 -1.34 -13.45
N ILE A 273 21.30 -0.30 -13.58
CA ILE A 273 22.60 -0.21 -12.88
C ILE A 273 22.39 -0.25 -11.35
N ALA A 274 21.43 0.54 -10.86
CA ALA A 274 21.05 0.53 -9.45
C ALA A 274 20.53 -0.84 -9.02
N ALA A 275 19.63 -1.45 -9.78
CA ALA A 275 19.07 -2.77 -9.49
C ALA A 275 20.15 -3.85 -9.39
N GLN A 276 21.07 -3.92 -10.35
CA GLN A 276 22.18 -4.88 -10.34
C GLN A 276 23.07 -4.69 -9.10
N SER A 277 23.46 -3.46 -8.80
CA SER A 277 24.31 -3.13 -7.66
C SER A 277 23.67 -3.50 -6.32
N LEU A 278 22.39 -3.20 -6.15
CA LEU A 278 21.61 -3.45 -4.93
C LEU A 278 21.34 -4.95 -4.72
N LEU A 279 21.13 -5.70 -5.80
CA LEU A 279 21.06 -7.15 -5.76
C LEU A 279 22.43 -7.82 -5.61
N GLY A 280 23.52 -7.04 -5.46
CA GLY A 280 24.85 -7.55 -5.18
C GLY A 280 25.60 -8.08 -6.40
N VAL A 281 25.14 -7.79 -7.62
CA VAL A 281 25.93 -8.05 -8.82
C VAL A 281 27.14 -7.12 -8.74
N PRO A 282 28.37 -7.66 -8.75
CA PRO A 282 29.55 -6.80 -8.74
C PRO A 282 29.52 -5.95 -10.01
N PRO A 283 29.67 -4.63 -9.91
CA PRO A 283 29.84 -3.80 -11.09
C PRO A 283 31.06 -4.26 -11.89
N VAL A 284 31.06 -3.96 -13.19
CA VAL A 284 32.15 -4.34 -14.10
C VAL A 284 33.47 -3.67 -13.69
N GLU A 285 33.37 -2.50 -13.05
CA GLU A 285 34.47 -1.78 -12.42
C GLU A 285 34.46 -2.06 -10.90
N GLU A 286 35.62 -2.14 -10.26
CA GLU A 286 35.84 -2.71 -8.92
C GLU A 286 34.64 -2.58 -7.95
N PRO A 287 34.15 -3.70 -7.37
CA PRO A 287 32.99 -3.66 -6.49
C PRO A 287 33.30 -2.77 -5.29
N SER A 288 32.61 -1.62 -5.22
CA SER A 288 32.67 -0.79 -4.03
C SER A 288 32.21 -1.63 -2.84
N ILE A 289 33.10 -1.84 -1.87
CA ILE A 289 32.86 -2.60 -0.64
C ILE A 289 31.56 -2.13 0.03
N LEU A 290 31.23 -0.85 -0.13
CA LEU A 290 30.01 -0.21 0.33
C LEU A 290 28.73 -0.88 -0.21
N MET A 291 28.67 -1.22 -1.50
CA MET A 291 27.49 -1.85 -2.11
C MET A 291 27.30 -3.28 -1.60
N LEU A 292 28.40 -4.01 -1.39
CA LEU A 292 28.36 -5.35 -0.82
C LEU A 292 27.85 -5.33 0.63
N ASN A 293 28.29 -4.36 1.42
CA ASN A 293 27.82 -4.16 2.80
C ASN A 293 26.34 -3.75 2.80
N MET A 294 25.92 -2.87 1.89
CA MET A 294 24.51 -2.51 1.75
C MET A 294 23.64 -3.75 1.44
N HIS A 295 24.05 -4.60 0.51
CA HIS A 295 23.33 -5.84 0.21
C HIS A 295 23.25 -6.75 1.45
N LYS A 296 24.37 -7.02 2.12
CA LYS A 296 24.39 -7.97 3.25
C LYS A 296 23.73 -7.43 4.51
N ASP A 297 24.18 -6.26 4.96
CA ASP A 297 23.83 -5.74 6.28
C ASP A 297 22.45 -5.09 6.26
N TRP A 298 22.20 -4.23 5.27
CA TRP A 298 20.90 -3.57 5.15
C TRP A 298 19.86 -4.48 4.53
N MET A 299 20.16 -5.09 3.37
CA MET A 299 19.10 -5.77 2.65
C MET A 299 18.72 -7.11 3.28
N MET A 300 19.70 -8.00 3.42
CA MET A 300 19.45 -9.33 3.97
C MET A 300 19.17 -9.26 5.48
N GLY A 301 19.90 -8.42 6.22
CA GLY A 301 19.65 -8.18 7.64
C GLY A 301 18.23 -7.69 7.92
N LEU A 302 17.75 -6.65 7.22
CA LEU A 302 16.45 -6.07 7.50
C LEU A 302 15.28 -6.88 6.94
N LEU A 303 15.41 -7.50 5.76
CA LEU A 303 14.32 -8.31 5.18
C LEU A 303 14.17 -9.66 5.86
N VAL A 304 15.28 -10.37 6.07
CA VAL A 304 15.28 -11.75 6.58
C VAL A 304 15.34 -11.76 8.11
N GLN A 305 16.29 -11.04 8.69
CA GLN A 305 16.51 -11.08 10.14
C GLN A 305 15.62 -10.08 10.89
N ARG A 306 15.01 -9.12 10.18
CA ARG A 306 14.17 -8.04 10.75
C ARG A 306 14.91 -7.21 11.80
N ARG A 307 16.21 -7.01 11.58
CA ARG A 307 17.11 -6.27 12.47
C ARG A 307 17.67 -5.06 11.77
N LEU A 308 17.83 -3.97 12.51
CA LEU A 308 18.58 -2.82 12.02
C LEU A 308 20.09 -3.13 12.10
N PRO A 309 20.91 -2.70 11.13
CA PRO A 309 22.36 -2.99 11.15
C PRO A 309 23.09 -2.51 12.41
N ASN A 310 22.59 -1.44 13.03
CA ASN A 310 23.18 -0.85 14.23
C ASN A 310 22.73 -1.52 15.54
N GLU A 311 21.73 -2.41 15.49
CA GLU A 311 21.38 -3.26 16.62
C GLU A 311 22.50 -4.28 16.81
N LYS A 312 23.55 -3.87 17.53
CA LYS A 312 24.60 -4.77 18.01
C LYS A 312 23.88 -5.87 18.74
N GLY A 313 23.77 -7.04 18.10
CA GLY A 313 23.12 -8.20 18.68
C GLY A 313 23.76 -8.44 20.03
N THR A 314 23.06 -8.06 21.09
CA THR A 314 23.47 -8.46 22.43
C THR A 314 23.45 -9.97 22.35
N ALA A 315 24.60 -10.60 22.58
CA ALA A 315 24.82 -12.02 22.33
C ALA A 315 23.89 -12.96 23.14
N VAL A 316 22.97 -12.38 23.91
CA VAL A 316 21.92 -13.00 24.70
C VAL A 316 20.89 -13.74 23.83
N ASP A 317 20.68 -13.35 22.58
CA ASP A 317 19.68 -13.98 21.69
C ASP A 317 20.12 -15.29 21.00
N LYS A 318 21.35 -15.77 21.24
CA LYS A 318 21.79 -17.10 20.77
C LYS A 318 21.51 -18.23 21.77
N ALA A 319 20.95 -17.92 22.95
CA ALA A 319 20.38 -18.95 23.80
C ALA A 319 18.99 -19.32 23.25
N GLU A 320 18.90 -20.49 22.63
CA GLU A 320 17.68 -21.16 22.15
C GLU A 320 16.47 -20.98 23.09
N VAL A 321 15.69 -19.93 22.90
CA VAL A 321 14.31 -19.92 23.37
C VAL A 321 13.50 -20.56 22.26
N ALA A 322 13.19 -21.85 22.45
CA ALA A 322 12.38 -22.63 21.52
C ALA A 322 11.13 -21.84 21.07
N PRO A 323 10.80 -21.82 19.77
CA PRO A 323 9.69 -21.05 19.23
C PRO A 323 8.38 -21.62 19.76
N THR A 324 7.89 -21.06 20.87
CA THR A 324 6.56 -21.38 21.39
C THR A 324 5.57 -20.59 20.53
N GLN A 325 4.96 -21.25 19.55
CA GLN A 325 4.01 -20.68 18.57
C GLN A 325 2.74 -20.02 19.18
N GLN A 326 2.61 -19.97 20.51
CA GLN A 326 1.46 -19.36 21.21
C GLN A 326 1.70 -17.92 21.73
N GLY A 327 2.89 -17.33 21.54
CA GLY A 327 3.25 -16.07 22.21
C GLY A 327 2.91 -14.75 21.48
N ALA A 328 2.88 -14.74 20.13
CA ALA A 328 2.79 -13.49 19.38
C ALA A 328 1.39 -12.82 19.50
N ALA A 329 0.31 -13.61 19.54
CA ALA A 329 -1.04 -13.09 19.75
C ALA A 329 -1.27 -12.55 21.18
N SER A 330 -0.55 -13.09 22.18
CA SER A 330 -0.68 -12.65 23.58
C SER A 330 -0.01 -11.30 23.86
N ARG A 331 1.07 -10.96 23.15
CA ARG A 331 1.70 -9.63 23.28
C ARG A 331 0.86 -8.52 22.62
N ALA A 332 0.27 -8.77 21.46
CA ALA A 332 -0.64 -7.81 20.82
C ALA A 332 -1.89 -7.51 21.68
N SER A 333 -2.37 -8.50 22.45
CA SER A 333 -3.52 -8.32 23.36
C SER A 333 -3.21 -7.49 24.62
N ARG A 334 -1.94 -7.24 24.97
CA ARG A 334 -1.57 -6.41 26.14
C ARG A 334 -1.55 -4.90 25.84
N PHE A 335 -1.66 -4.52 24.57
CA PHE A 335 -1.74 -3.11 24.15
C PHE A 335 -3.17 -2.54 24.17
N ALA A 336 -4.17 -3.34 24.54
CA ALA A 336 -5.47 -2.80 24.92
C ALA A 336 -5.29 -2.03 26.23
N CYS A 337 -5.35 -0.71 26.15
CA CYS A 337 -5.27 0.26 27.24
C CYS A 337 -5.97 -0.27 28.50
N ALA A 338 -5.19 -0.85 29.42
CA ALA A 338 -5.68 -1.27 30.72
C ALA A 338 -5.89 0.01 31.52
N ILE A 339 -7.08 0.61 31.38
CA ILE A 339 -7.54 1.66 32.27
C ILE A 339 -7.49 1.05 33.67
N PRO A 340 -6.65 1.56 34.59
CA PRO A 340 -6.64 1.05 35.95
C PRO A 340 -8.05 1.23 36.50
N LYS A 341 -8.70 0.11 36.87
CA LYS A 341 -9.98 0.14 37.60
C LYS A 341 -9.76 1.01 38.81
N GLN A 342 -10.34 2.21 38.81
CA GLN A 342 -10.41 3.07 39.98
C GLN A 342 -11.06 2.24 41.10
N GLY A 343 -10.23 1.80 42.04
CA GLY A 343 -10.67 1.16 43.25
C GLY A 343 -11.57 2.12 44.00
N SER A 344 -12.76 1.63 44.34
CA SER A 344 -13.74 2.28 45.21
C SER A 344 -13.06 2.89 46.44
N LEU A 345 -13.05 4.21 46.53
CA LEU A 345 -12.65 4.96 47.71
C LEU A 345 -13.62 4.65 48.86
N THR A 346 -13.22 3.75 49.75
CA THR A 346 -13.74 3.73 51.13
C THR A 346 -12.94 4.76 51.93
N HIS A 347 -13.63 5.80 52.37
CA HIS A 347 -13.14 6.81 53.30
C HIS A 347 -12.75 6.11 54.62
N ASP A 348 -11.45 5.90 54.84
CA ASP A 348 -10.92 5.57 56.17
C ASP A 348 -10.04 6.73 56.63
N THR A 349 -10.37 7.25 57.80
CA THR A 349 -9.86 8.50 58.34
C THR A 349 -8.74 8.24 59.33
N GLY A 350 -7.55 8.77 59.04
CA GLY A 350 -6.56 9.13 60.06
C GLY A 350 -5.39 8.16 60.22
N GLU A 351 -4.55 8.04 59.20
CA GLU A 351 -3.18 7.55 59.37
C GLU A 351 -2.20 8.64 58.92
N THR A 352 -1.34 9.06 59.85
CA THR A 352 -0.27 10.04 59.63
C THR A 352 0.75 9.46 58.66
N THR A 353 0.71 9.90 57.40
CA THR A 353 1.77 9.66 56.41
C THR A 353 3.09 10.17 56.95
N THR A 354 4.06 9.26 57.05
CA THR A 354 5.40 9.59 57.53
C THR A 354 6.19 10.18 56.37
N ALA A 355 7.12 11.11 56.63
CA ALA A 355 7.93 11.77 55.59
C ALA A 355 8.71 10.80 54.66
N ASN A 356 8.82 9.52 55.03
CA ASN A 356 9.43 8.49 54.19
C ASN A 356 8.56 8.03 53.00
N ASP A 357 7.25 8.33 53.02
CA ASP A 357 6.33 7.91 51.96
C ASP A 357 6.42 8.81 50.71
N GLU A 358 6.74 10.10 50.88
CA GLU A 358 6.89 11.05 49.77
C GLU A 358 8.12 10.75 48.90
N ASP A 359 9.25 10.37 49.52
CA ASP A 359 10.46 9.97 48.79
C ASP A 359 10.25 8.68 47.98
N ASN A 360 9.45 7.75 48.51
CA ASN A 360 9.14 6.50 47.84
C ASN A 360 8.15 6.70 46.67
N GLU A 361 7.22 7.65 46.79
CA GLU A 361 6.31 8.01 45.69
C GLU A 361 7.06 8.72 44.55
N SER A 362 7.98 9.64 44.87
CA SER A 362 8.82 10.32 43.88
C SER A 362 9.66 9.31 43.06
N ALA A 363 10.31 8.36 43.73
CA ALA A 363 11.08 7.30 43.07
C ALA A 363 10.21 6.40 42.18
N ARG A 364 8.97 6.11 42.59
CA ARG A 364 8.02 5.33 41.77
C ARG A 364 7.57 6.09 40.52
N VAL A 365 7.28 7.38 40.65
CA VAL A 365 6.90 8.23 39.51
C VAL A 365 8.07 8.37 38.53
N GLU A 366 9.30 8.54 39.00
CA GLU A 366 10.48 8.60 38.16
C GLU A 366 10.74 7.27 37.42
N ALA A 367 10.61 6.13 38.12
CA ALA A 367 10.72 4.81 37.50
C ALA A 367 9.65 4.57 36.43
N LEU A 368 8.40 4.99 36.68
CA LEU A 368 7.31 4.90 35.70
C LEU A 368 7.56 5.78 34.47
N LEU A 369 8.03 7.02 34.66
CA LEU A 369 8.38 7.91 33.56
C LEU A 369 9.56 7.37 32.74
N GLN A 370 10.54 6.75 33.39
CA GLN A 370 11.66 6.10 32.72
C GLN A 370 11.18 4.89 31.91
N GLN A 371 10.32 4.04 32.47
CA GLN A 371 9.69 2.94 31.75
C GLN A 371 8.90 3.43 30.52
N MET A 372 8.14 4.52 30.65
CA MET A 372 7.39 5.10 29.52
C MET A 372 8.32 5.67 28.43
N ARG A 373 9.50 6.20 28.79
CA ARG A 373 10.50 6.66 27.81
C ARG A 373 11.12 5.50 27.06
N GLU A 374 11.46 4.42 27.78
CA GLU A 374 12.02 3.21 27.18
C GLU A 374 11.01 2.53 26.26
N GLU A 375 9.74 2.42 26.66
CA GLU A 375 8.68 1.87 25.81
C GLU A 375 8.44 2.72 24.56
N ARG A 376 8.48 4.06 24.67
CA ARG A 376 8.39 4.96 23.52
C ARG A 376 9.60 4.86 22.60
N ALA A 377 10.81 4.70 23.14
CA ALA A 377 12.01 4.49 22.35
C ALA A 377 11.91 3.18 21.57
N LEU A 378 11.58 2.06 22.25
CA LEU A 378 11.39 0.75 21.63
C LEU A 378 10.29 0.78 20.55
N THR A 379 9.19 1.47 20.80
CA THR A 379 8.10 1.62 19.82
C THR A 379 8.53 2.49 18.63
N GLY A 380 9.33 3.52 18.89
CA GLY A 380 9.92 4.38 17.85
C GLY A 380 10.86 3.59 16.93
N ASP A 381 11.75 2.79 17.50
CA ASP A 381 12.72 1.98 16.77
C ASP A 381 12.02 0.88 15.96
N ALA A 382 11.03 0.21 16.54
CA ALA A 382 10.25 -0.81 15.83
C ALA A 382 9.45 -0.24 14.66
N ASN A 383 8.83 0.94 14.85
CA ASN A 383 8.15 1.67 13.78
C ASN A 383 9.10 2.09 12.67
N HIS A 384 10.29 2.58 13.04
CA HIS A 384 11.32 2.98 12.11
C HIS A 384 11.85 1.78 11.30
N ALA A 385 12.18 0.67 11.97
CA ALA A 385 12.58 -0.57 11.32
C ALA A 385 11.51 -1.10 10.36
N GLY A 386 10.24 -1.09 10.77
CA GLY A 386 9.11 -1.45 9.91
C GLY A 386 9.00 -0.56 8.67
N ARG A 387 9.20 0.76 8.83
CA ARG A 387 9.21 1.71 7.72
C ARG A 387 10.35 1.42 6.73
N LEU A 388 11.57 1.28 7.23
CA LEU A 388 12.74 0.98 6.39
C LEU A 388 12.57 -0.34 5.66
N ARG A 389 12.03 -1.37 6.33
CA ARG A 389 11.75 -2.68 5.75
C ARG A 389 10.74 -2.58 4.61
N GLY A 390 9.66 -1.82 4.79
CA GLY A 390 8.67 -1.64 3.73
C GLY A 390 9.21 -0.90 2.50
N LEU A 391 10.06 0.11 2.71
CA LEU A 391 10.74 0.79 1.61
C LEU A 391 11.74 -0.15 0.91
N LEU A 392 12.50 -0.92 1.68
CA LEU A 392 13.46 -1.89 1.16
C LEU A 392 12.77 -3.01 0.36
N MET A 393 11.63 -3.52 0.81
CA MET A 393 10.84 -4.50 0.06
C MET A 393 10.43 -3.95 -1.31
N ARG A 394 10.14 -2.65 -1.36
CA ARG A 394 9.85 -1.95 -2.62
C ARG A 394 11.09 -1.79 -3.49
N VAL A 395 12.25 -1.43 -2.92
CA VAL A 395 13.54 -1.42 -3.65
C VAL A 395 13.76 -2.76 -4.33
N TRP A 396 13.55 -3.87 -3.59
CA TRP A 396 13.67 -5.22 -4.12
C TRP A 396 12.69 -5.54 -5.25
N ALA A 397 11.41 -5.23 -5.04
CA ALA A 397 10.39 -5.45 -6.04
C ALA A 397 10.68 -4.65 -7.32
N ASN A 398 11.10 -3.39 -7.19
CA ASN A 398 11.52 -2.54 -8.29
C ASN A 398 12.73 -3.13 -9.03
N SER A 399 13.81 -3.45 -8.32
CA SER A 399 15.03 -4.03 -8.89
C SER A 399 14.74 -5.31 -9.68
N LEU A 400 13.99 -6.24 -9.09
CA LEU A 400 13.61 -7.49 -9.74
C LEU A 400 12.70 -7.23 -10.96
N GLN A 401 11.75 -6.30 -10.89
CA GLN A 401 10.88 -5.96 -12.02
C GLN A 401 11.64 -5.34 -13.18
N VAL A 402 12.57 -4.42 -12.90
CA VAL A 402 13.38 -3.74 -13.91
C VAL A 402 14.22 -4.77 -14.66
N LEU A 403 14.97 -5.63 -13.95
CA LEU A 403 15.74 -6.68 -14.58
C LEU A 403 14.85 -7.70 -15.29
N HIS A 404 13.71 -8.08 -14.71
CA HIS A 404 12.78 -9.00 -15.36
C HIS A 404 12.30 -8.49 -16.73
N LYS A 405 12.01 -7.19 -16.84
CA LYS A 405 11.49 -6.56 -18.06
C LYS A 405 12.57 -6.19 -19.07
N HIS A 406 13.74 -5.73 -18.61
CA HIS A 406 14.74 -5.10 -19.47
C HIS A 406 16.07 -5.86 -19.56
N ASP A 407 16.38 -6.74 -18.60
CA ASP A 407 17.62 -7.51 -18.59
C ASP A 407 17.43 -8.91 -17.96
N ASN A 408 16.69 -9.75 -18.69
CA ASN A 408 16.32 -11.08 -18.22
C ASN A 408 17.52 -12.02 -18.08
N ILE A 409 18.55 -11.82 -18.91
CA ILE A 409 19.77 -12.63 -18.90
C ILE A 409 20.55 -12.33 -17.63
N ALA A 410 20.76 -11.06 -17.28
CA ALA A 410 21.41 -10.70 -16.02
C ALA A 410 20.63 -11.22 -14.83
N LEU A 411 19.29 -11.08 -14.80
CA LEU A 411 18.47 -11.62 -13.72
C LEU A 411 18.64 -13.13 -13.54
N THR A 412 18.62 -13.90 -14.64
CA THR A 412 18.76 -15.35 -14.59
C THR A 412 20.15 -15.75 -14.10
N THR A 413 21.19 -15.06 -14.59
CA THR A 413 22.59 -15.28 -14.20
C THR A 413 22.79 -14.99 -12.71
N LEU A 414 22.26 -13.86 -12.25
CA LEU A 414 22.26 -13.43 -10.86
C LEU A 414 21.62 -14.48 -9.95
N LEU A 415 20.40 -14.94 -10.29
CA LEU A 415 19.68 -15.94 -9.48
C LEU A 415 20.31 -17.34 -9.52
N GLN A 416 21.16 -17.63 -10.51
CA GLN A 416 21.92 -18.89 -10.57
C GLN A 416 23.19 -18.85 -9.73
N HIS A 417 23.86 -17.68 -9.64
CA HIS A 417 25.14 -17.55 -8.95
C HIS A 417 25.01 -17.05 -7.51
N GLN A 418 23.99 -16.26 -7.19
CA GLN A 418 23.77 -15.74 -5.85
C GLN A 418 22.75 -16.56 -5.08
N THR A 419 23.26 -17.32 -4.12
CA THR A 419 22.47 -18.21 -3.27
C THR A 419 21.61 -17.48 -2.25
N ASP A 420 22.01 -16.27 -1.84
CA ASP A 420 21.37 -15.57 -0.73
C ASP A 420 19.95 -15.11 -1.08
N ILE A 421 19.74 -14.68 -2.31
CA ILE A 421 18.46 -14.18 -2.85
C ILE A 421 17.48 -15.32 -3.14
N THR A 422 18.00 -16.51 -3.36
CA THR A 422 17.21 -17.73 -3.59
C THR A 422 17.25 -18.65 -2.38
N SER A 423 17.80 -18.16 -1.27
CA SER A 423 17.90 -18.90 -0.03
C SER A 423 16.52 -19.21 0.52
N ARG A 424 16.45 -20.30 1.29
CA ARG A 424 15.23 -20.72 1.94
C ARG A 424 14.72 -19.63 2.88
N GLU A 425 15.64 -19.05 3.65
CA GLU A 425 15.36 -18.03 4.66
C GLU A 425 14.77 -16.77 4.03
N PHE A 426 15.31 -16.34 2.89
CA PHE A 426 14.78 -15.19 2.16
C PHE A 426 13.39 -15.46 1.57
N VAL A 427 13.20 -16.62 0.93
CA VAL A 427 11.89 -16.97 0.37
C VAL A 427 10.84 -17.16 1.46
N ASP A 428 11.20 -17.75 2.61
CA ASP A 428 10.32 -17.90 3.76
C ASP A 428 9.95 -16.53 4.36
N ALA A 429 10.90 -15.58 4.44
CA ALA A 429 10.62 -14.22 4.89
C ALA A 429 9.63 -13.48 3.96
N LEU A 430 9.81 -13.60 2.63
CA LEU A 430 8.87 -13.05 1.65
C LEU A 430 7.48 -13.71 1.75
N LEU A 431 7.42 -15.02 2.01
CA LEU A 431 6.16 -15.72 2.17
C LEU A 431 5.41 -15.23 3.41
N GLU A 432 6.11 -15.05 4.53
CA GLU A 432 5.52 -14.49 5.76
C GLU A 432 5.00 -13.06 5.54
N ASP A 433 5.66 -12.27 4.69
CA ASP A 433 5.19 -10.94 4.30
C ASP A 433 3.95 -10.99 3.40
N ALA A 434 3.91 -11.95 2.46
CA ALA A 434 2.72 -12.18 1.64
C ALA A 434 1.51 -12.63 2.48
N GLU A 435 1.73 -13.41 3.54
CA GLU A 435 0.68 -13.81 4.49
C GLU A 435 0.10 -12.63 5.28
N GLY A 436 0.87 -11.54 5.39
CA GLY A 436 0.47 -10.26 5.97
C GLY A 436 -0.69 -9.56 5.25
N CYS A 437 -1.12 -10.04 4.08
CA CYS A 437 -2.12 -9.39 3.25
C CYS A 437 -3.47 -9.15 3.95
N SER A 438 -3.78 -9.93 4.98
CA SER A 438 -5.04 -9.85 5.75
C SER A 438 -4.92 -9.02 7.03
N ARG A 439 -3.72 -8.52 7.34
CA ARG A 439 -3.47 -7.77 8.57
C ARG A 439 -4.08 -6.37 8.45
N PRO A 440 -4.67 -5.84 9.53
CA PRO A 440 -5.16 -4.47 9.53
C PRO A 440 -4.00 -3.49 9.34
N PRO A 441 -4.18 -2.35 8.65
CA PRO A 441 -3.11 -1.38 8.40
C PRO A 441 -2.47 -0.83 9.68
N LEU A 442 -3.26 -0.71 10.76
CA LEU A 442 -2.78 -0.32 12.08
C LEU A 442 -1.63 -1.19 12.61
N ALA A 443 -1.53 -2.45 12.18
CA ALA A 443 -0.44 -3.31 12.60
C ALA A 443 0.93 -2.70 12.25
N ALA A 444 1.05 -1.96 11.14
CA ALA A 444 2.27 -1.23 10.81
C ALA A 444 2.53 -0.02 11.69
N VAL A 445 1.48 0.61 12.24
CA VAL A 445 1.60 1.78 13.12
C VAL A 445 2.03 1.37 14.53
N MET A 446 1.76 0.12 14.92
CA MET A 446 2.14 -0.43 16.23
C MET A 446 3.54 -1.07 16.25
N GLY A 447 4.39 -0.76 15.27
CA GLY A 447 5.76 -1.27 15.19
C GLY A 447 5.84 -2.78 15.04
N THR A 448 4.75 -3.44 14.63
CA THR A 448 4.84 -4.87 14.38
C THR A 448 5.75 -5.04 13.16
N SER A 449 6.75 -5.91 13.27
CA SER A 449 7.69 -6.26 12.18
C SER A 449 7.01 -7.03 11.04
N LEU A 450 5.69 -6.92 10.94
CA LEU A 450 4.78 -7.71 10.14
C LEU A 450 4.32 -6.89 8.95
N ALA A 451 4.29 -7.52 7.77
CA ALA A 451 3.86 -6.86 6.55
C ALA A 451 2.38 -6.43 6.57
N THR A 452 2.14 -5.23 6.04
CA THR A 452 0.87 -4.65 5.61
C THR A 452 0.41 -5.21 4.26
N PRO A 453 -0.85 -4.96 3.85
CA PRO A 453 -1.30 -5.30 2.49
C PRO A 453 -0.40 -4.74 1.38
N HIS A 454 0.14 -3.52 1.54
CA HIS A 454 1.07 -2.93 0.57
C HIS A 454 2.38 -3.69 0.48
N GLU A 455 2.96 -4.06 1.62
CA GLU A 455 4.20 -4.85 1.66
C GLU A 455 3.98 -6.26 1.11
N SER A 456 2.80 -6.85 1.35
CA SER A 456 2.41 -8.12 0.74
C SER A 456 2.36 -8.06 -0.78
N VAL A 457 1.94 -6.94 -1.39
CA VAL A 457 2.01 -6.76 -2.86
C VAL A 457 3.46 -6.91 -3.34
N TRP A 458 4.38 -6.20 -2.70
CA TRP A 458 5.79 -6.21 -3.09
C TRP A 458 6.42 -7.59 -2.87
N ALA A 459 6.10 -8.26 -1.75
CA ALA A 459 6.54 -9.62 -1.51
C ALA A 459 6.02 -10.58 -2.58
N LEU A 460 4.75 -10.47 -2.99
CA LEU A 460 4.18 -11.28 -4.07
C LEU A 460 4.81 -11.02 -5.43
N VAL A 461 5.19 -9.77 -5.72
CA VAL A 461 5.97 -9.42 -6.92
C VAL A 461 7.31 -10.16 -6.89
N CYS A 462 8.05 -10.07 -5.79
CA CYS A 462 9.33 -10.74 -5.62
C CYS A 462 9.18 -12.25 -5.79
N LEU A 463 8.25 -12.88 -5.08
CA LEU A 463 7.98 -14.33 -5.15
C LEU A 463 7.59 -14.78 -6.57
N ARG A 464 6.75 -14.00 -7.27
CA ARG A 464 6.38 -14.26 -8.67
C ARG A 464 7.62 -14.30 -9.55
N ILE A 465 8.46 -13.27 -9.50
CA ILE A 465 9.66 -13.17 -10.36
C ILE A 465 10.67 -14.27 -9.99
N LEU A 466 10.92 -14.51 -8.70
CA LEU A 466 11.82 -15.57 -8.25
C LEU A 466 11.35 -16.95 -8.70
N SER A 467 10.06 -17.26 -8.61
CA SER A 467 9.51 -18.55 -9.06
C SER A 467 9.65 -18.77 -10.57
N GLN A 468 9.65 -17.69 -11.37
CA GLN A 468 9.83 -17.76 -12.82
C GLN A 468 11.27 -18.10 -13.19
N HIS A 469 12.23 -17.39 -12.59
CA HIS A 469 13.63 -17.39 -13.05
C HIS A 469 14.55 -18.30 -12.22
N SER A 470 14.20 -18.62 -10.97
CA SER A 470 14.99 -19.53 -10.11
C SER A 470 14.28 -20.87 -9.89
N THR A 471 14.93 -21.96 -10.32
CA THR A 471 14.45 -23.32 -10.05
C THR A 471 14.58 -23.70 -8.58
N VAL A 472 15.56 -23.13 -7.87
CA VAL A 472 15.77 -23.34 -6.42
C VAL A 472 14.62 -22.73 -5.63
N ALA A 473 14.30 -21.45 -5.88
CA ALA A 473 13.18 -20.78 -5.22
C ALA A 473 11.85 -21.47 -5.52
N ARG A 474 11.64 -21.91 -6.77
CA ARG A 474 10.43 -22.65 -7.16
C ARG A 474 10.26 -23.96 -6.40
N ARG A 475 11.30 -24.81 -6.35
CA ARG A 475 11.28 -26.07 -5.59
C ARG A 475 11.02 -25.84 -4.10
N HIS A 476 11.48 -24.72 -3.56
CA HIS A 476 11.20 -24.34 -2.19
C HIS A 476 9.71 -23.98 -2.01
N LEU A 477 9.16 -23.13 -2.89
CA LEU A 477 7.74 -22.77 -2.89
C LEU A 477 6.79 -23.95 -3.12
N GLU A 478 7.23 -25.00 -3.83
CA GLU A 478 6.45 -26.23 -4.02
C GLU A 478 6.26 -27.01 -2.71
N LYS A 479 7.20 -26.85 -1.77
CA LYS A 479 7.15 -27.50 -0.45
C LYS A 479 6.37 -26.68 0.58
N THR A 480 6.04 -25.43 0.28
CA THR A 480 5.31 -24.52 1.18
C THR A 480 3.85 -24.39 0.78
N SER A 481 3.08 -23.66 1.58
CA SER A 481 1.67 -23.33 1.35
C SER A 481 1.48 -22.19 0.32
N TYR A 482 2.44 -21.95 -0.58
CA TYR A 482 2.47 -20.76 -1.45
C TYR A 482 1.17 -20.56 -2.25
N ALA A 483 0.61 -21.62 -2.84
CA ALA A 483 -0.67 -21.54 -3.56
C ALA A 483 -1.82 -21.04 -2.66
N GLY A 484 -1.89 -21.52 -1.41
CA GLY A 484 -2.89 -21.07 -0.44
C GLY A 484 -2.70 -19.60 -0.04
N VAL A 485 -1.45 -19.13 0.05
CA VAL A 485 -1.14 -17.71 0.30
C VAL A 485 -1.61 -16.84 -0.88
N LEU A 486 -1.39 -17.29 -2.12
CA LEU A 486 -1.87 -16.59 -3.32
C LEU A 486 -3.40 -16.52 -3.38
N GLU A 487 -4.09 -17.63 -3.13
CA GLU A 487 -5.56 -17.67 -3.11
C GLU A 487 -6.14 -16.74 -2.03
N LYS A 488 -5.54 -16.75 -0.84
CA LYS A 488 -5.88 -15.84 0.26
C LYS A 488 -5.67 -14.38 -0.16
N ALA A 489 -4.53 -14.06 -0.77
CA ALA A 489 -4.23 -12.70 -1.24
C ALA A 489 -5.17 -12.24 -2.36
N VAL A 490 -5.59 -13.13 -3.28
CA VAL A 490 -6.61 -12.83 -4.29
C VAL A 490 -7.95 -12.50 -3.62
N LEU A 491 -8.36 -13.31 -2.64
CA LEU A 491 -9.61 -13.09 -1.91
C LEU A 491 -9.58 -11.76 -1.16
N VAL A 492 -8.53 -11.50 -0.38
CA VAL A 492 -8.39 -10.27 0.40
C VAL A 492 -8.27 -9.05 -0.51
N GLY A 493 -7.44 -9.12 -1.56
CA GLY A 493 -7.29 -8.03 -2.52
C GLY A 493 -8.60 -7.71 -3.25
N SER A 494 -9.39 -8.73 -3.59
CA SER A 494 -10.69 -8.53 -4.25
C SER A 494 -11.66 -7.69 -3.40
N ALA A 495 -11.54 -7.79 -2.09
CA ALA A 495 -12.37 -7.06 -1.14
C ALA A 495 -11.78 -5.70 -0.76
N LEU A 496 -10.46 -5.62 -0.53
CA LEU A 496 -9.85 -4.49 0.18
C LEU A 496 -8.80 -3.73 -0.63
N HIS A 497 -8.15 -4.37 -1.62
CA HIS A 497 -6.94 -3.80 -2.23
C HIS A 497 -6.75 -4.28 -3.68
N GLY A 498 -7.15 -3.45 -4.64
CA GLY A 498 -7.22 -3.83 -6.07
C GLY A 498 -5.89 -4.28 -6.67
N VAL A 499 -4.78 -3.63 -6.32
CA VAL A 499 -3.44 -4.01 -6.78
C VAL A 499 -3.01 -5.37 -6.24
N LEU A 500 -3.25 -5.64 -4.95
CA LEU A 500 -2.99 -6.94 -4.34
C LEU A 500 -3.73 -8.04 -5.09
N GLN A 501 -5.00 -7.80 -5.46
CA GLN A 501 -5.76 -8.73 -6.28
C GLN A 501 -5.09 -9.00 -7.63
N LYS A 502 -4.67 -7.93 -8.32
CA LYS A 502 -4.03 -8.00 -9.65
C LYS A 502 -2.72 -8.79 -9.58
N GLU A 503 -1.83 -8.45 -8.65
CA GLU A 503 -0.54 -9.11 -8.52
C GLU A 503 -0.67 -10.54 -8.01
N ALA A 504 -1.57 -10.81 -7.06
CA ALA A 504 -1.81 -12.18 -6.59
C ALA A 504 -2.37 -13.09 -7.72
N LYS A 505 -3.28 -12.58 -8.56
CA LYS A 505 -3.76 -13.31 -9.75
C LYS A 505 -2.65 -13.55 -10.77
N SER A 506 -1.79 -12.55 -10.99
CA SER A 506 -0.64 -12.66 -11.88
C SER A 506 0.33 -13.75 -11.39
N ALA A 507 0.63 -13.75 -10.09
CA ALA A 507 1.48 -14.75 -9.45
C ALA A 507 0.86 -16.15 -9.51
N LEU A 508 -0.45 -16.28 -9.26
CA LEU A 508 -1.16 -17.57 -9.29
C LEU A 508 -1.18 -18.17 -10.70
N ARG A 509 -1.40 -17.35 -11.73
CA ARG A 509 -1.32 -17.80 -13.13
C ARG A 509 0.06 -18.36 -13.45
N VAL A 510 1.10 -17.58 -13.17
CA VAL A 510 2.50 -17.97 -13.39
C VAL A 510 2.86 -19.25 -12.64
N TRP A 511 2.40 -19.37 -11.40
CA TRP A 511 2.60 -20.55 -10.58
C TRP A 511 1.94 -21.79 -11.20
N SER A 512 0.70 -21.67 -11.66
CA SER A 512 -0.04 -22.76 -12.31
C SER A 512 0.61 -23.23 -13.62
N GLU A 513 1.12 -22.29 -14.43
CA GLU A 513 1.80 -22.59 -15.71
C GLU A 513 3.13 -23.31 -15.52
N LYS A 514 3.84 -23.06 -14.42
CA LYS A 514 5.14 -23.71 -14.13
C LYS A 514 5.03 -25.04 -13.41
N ARG A 515 3.86 -25.33 -12.82
CA ARG A 515 3.57 -26.58 -12.12
C ARG A 515 3.02 -27.66 -13.06
N ALA A 516 2.28 -27.24 -14.09
CA ALA A 516 1.86 -28.11 -15.19
C ALA A 516 3.08 -28.51 -16.04
#